data_AF-A0A835YV30-F1
#
_entry.id   AF-A0A835YV30-F1
#
_cell.length_a   1.000
_cell.length_b   1.000
_cell.length_c   1.000
_cell.angle_alpha   90.00
_cell.angle_beta   90.00
_cell.angle_gamma   90.00
#
_symmetry.space_group_name_H-M   'P 1'
#
loop_
_entity.id
_entity.type
_entity.pdbx_description
1 polymer ?
#
loop_
_entity_poly.entity_id
_entity_poly.type
_entity_poly.pdbx_seq_one_letter_code
_entity_poly.pdbx_strand_id
1 'polypeptide(L)'
;MQRVLKAKRFKQVPQLSTSKVLDLQAPFEIMQPGGRHRSLLIGINYRGQRNELRGCHNDVFAMKRYITSQGFTETADTMCVLVDDGRHSSPTCATIVAGFRWLVDGARAGDSLFFHYSGHGGSVPDDNGDEADGMDETILPLDYLTAGQIRDDDIYKLLVKPLPHGVEFTIVMDCCHSGTIIDLPYSLSVDDELVHAMDAGQAVPQLKPNADFNMGKILGIGKHLMRMRKEGKTAMQIGSHAATALGLDKKLKKLGLGF
;
A
#
# COMPACT_ATOMS: atom_id res chain seq x y z
N MET A 1 -3.47 -9.75 20.07
CA MET A 1 -2.48 -10.06 19.02
C MET A 1 -1.05 -10.07 19.56
N GLN A 2 -0.50 -8.95 20.05
CA GLN A 2 0.90 -8.86 20.53
C GLN A 2 1.34 -9.96 21.53
N ARG A 3 0.51 -10.30 22.52
CA ARG A 3 0.83 -11.41 23.47
C ARG A 3 1.00 -12.76 22.76
N VAL A 4 0.19 -13.05 21.75
CA VAL A 4 0.24 -14.30 20.98
C VAL A 4 1.46 -14.32 20.07
N LEU A 5 1.77 -13.20 19.41
CA LEU A 5 2.93 -13.08 18.52
C LEU A 5 4.25 -13.19 19.31
N LYS A 6 4.34 -12.55 20.48
CA LYS A 6 5.46 -12.73 21.41
C LYS A 6 5.59 -14.17 21.88
N ALA A 7 4.49 -14.82 22.27
CA ALA A 7 4.51 -16.23 22.68
C ALA A 7 4.95 -17.18 21.56
N LYS A 8 4.61 -16.86 20.29
CA LYS A 8 5.00 -17.62 19.10
C LYS A 8 6.33 -17.19 18.49
N ARG A 9 7.06 -16.25 19.10
CA ARG A 9 8.36 -15.72 18.64
C ARG A 9 8.34 -15.11 17.23
N PHE A 10 7.20 -14.57 16.80
CA PHE A 10 7.17 -13.76 15.58
C PHE A 10 7.80 -12.39 15.87
N LYS A 11 8.83 -12.01 15.09
CA LYS A 11 9.43 -10.67 15.14
C LYS A 11 8.49 -9.72 14.39
N GLN A 12 8.04 -8.66 15.06
CA GLN A 12 7.30 -7.57 14.43
C GLN A 12 8.25 -6.40 14.26
N VAL A 13 8.56 -6.04 13.02
CA VAL A 13 9.37 -4.86 12.71
C VAL A 13 8.45 -3.89 11.98
N PRO A 14 8.06 -2.76 12.59
CA PRO A 14 7.32 -1.72 11.90
C PRO A 14 8.10 -1.25 10.67
N GLN A 15 7.37 -1.14 9.55
CA GLN A 15 7.90 -0.64 8.29
C GLN A 15 7.07 0.55 7.84
N LEU A 16 7.76 1.58 7.37
CA LEU A 16 7.18 2.75 6.74
C LEU A 16 7.73 2.84 5.33
N SER A 17 6.85 3.00 4.34
CA SER A 17 7.24 3.24 2.96
C SER A 17 6.55 4.50 2.44
N THR A 18 7.25 5.32 1.66
CA THR A 18 6.77 6.65 1.26
C THR A 18 7.15 6.99 -0.18
N SER A 19 6.29 7.77 -0.85
CA SER A 19 6.56 8.28 -2.22
C SER A 19 7.48 9.50 -2.25
N LYS A 20 7.71 10.12 -1.08
CA LYS A 20 8.54 11.31 -0.88
C LYS A 20 9.41 11.10 0.36
N VAL A 21 10.57 11.73 0.37
CA VAL A 21 11.38 11.81 1.59
C VAL A 21 10.60 12.63 2.63
N LEU A 22 10.29 12.02 3.76
CA LEU A 22 9.67 12.67 4.92
C LEU A 22 10.75 13.13 5.89
N ASP A 23 10.53 14.28 6.52
CA ASP A 23 11.25 14.67 7.71
C ASP A 23 10.65 13.92 8.91
N LEU A 24 11.38 12.92 9.41
CA LEU A 24 10.93 12.07 10.51
C LEU A 24 10.99 12.77 11.88
N GLN A 25 11.53 14.00 11.95
CA GLN A 25 11.55 14.82 13.17
C GLN A 25 10.40 15.82 13.22
N ALA A 26 9.74 16.09 12.07
CA ALA A 26 8.59 16.96 12.02
C ALA A 26 7.33 16.25 12.57
N PRO A 27 6.37 16.99 13.15
CA PRO A 27 5.06 16.43 13.47
C PRO A 27 4.43 15.81 12.23
N PHE A 28 3.96 14.57 12.37
CA PHE A 28 3.25 13.87 11.32
C PHE A 28 1.75 14.16 11.41
N GLU A 29 1.16 14.65 10.32
CA GLU A 29 -0.27 14.87 10.20
C GLU A 29 -0.82 13.94 9.12
N ILE A 30 -1.96 13.29 9.39
CA ILE A 30 -2.63 12.43 8.40
C ILE A 30 -3.62 13.20 7.51
N MET A 31 -3.73 14.51 7.70
CA MET A 31 -4.71 15.38 7.06
C MET A 31 -4.05 16.66 6.58
N GLN A 32 -4.32 17.02 5.32
CA GLN A 32 -4.00 18.33 4.78
C GLN A 32 -5.13 19.32 5.09
N PRO A 33 -4.81 20.59 5.34
CA PRO A 33 -5.81 21.64 5.48
C PRO A 33 -6.49 21.95 4.13
N GLY A 34 -7.82 22.02 4.13
CA GLY A 34 -8.61 22.61 3.03
C GLY A 34 -9.12 21.67 1.93
N GLY A 35 -8.95 20.35 2.05
CA GLY A 35 -9.52 19.35 1.14
C GLY A 35 -10.58 18.45 1.77
N ARG A 36 -11.06 17.45 1.01
CA ARG A 36 -11.95 16.40 1.52
C ARG A 36 -11.14 15.30 2.18
N HIS A 37 -11.72 14.68 3.20
CA HIS A 37 -11.11 13.57 3.92
C HIS A 37 -11.98 12.33 3.77
N ARG A 38 -11.46 11.29 3.10
CA ARG A 38 -12.15 10.00 2.91
C ARG A 38 -11.35 8.86 3.49
N SER A 39 -12.05 7.91 4.11
CA SER A 39 -11.42 6.74 4.71
C SER A 39 -12.12 5.44 4.36
N LEU A 40 -11.33 4.40 4.13
CA LEU A 40 -11.79 3.02 3.96
C LEU A 40 -11.12 2.15 5.02
N LEU A 41 -11.92 1.48 5.84
CA LEU A 41 -11.44 0.62 6.92
C LEU A 41 -11.96 -0.80 6.72
N ILE A 42 -11.07 -1.77 6.65
CA ILE A 42 -11.40 -3.17 6.33
C ILE A 42 -10.83 -4.08 7.42
N GLY A 43 -11.70 -4.89 8.03
CA GLY A 43 -11.32 -5.77 9.13
C GLY A 43 -11.97 -7.13 8.98
N ILE A 44 -11.18 -8.17 8.79
CA ILE A 44 -11.70 -9.50 8.46
C ILE A 44 -11.22 -10.51 9.50
N ASN A 45 -12.17 -11.09 10.25
CA ASN A 45 -11.91 -12.15 11.22
C ASN A 45 -12.11 -13.56 10.62
N TYR A 46 -12.74 -13.69 9.45
CA TYR A 46 -12.99 -14.97 8.79
C TYR A 46 -13.79 -15.93 9.69
N ARG A 47 -14.82 -15.40 10.37
CA ARG A 47 -15.57 -16.16 11.39
C ARG A 47 -16.13 -17.46 10.82
N GLY A 48 -15.92 -18.57 11.53
CA GLY A 48 -16.36 -19.90 11.11
C GLY A 48 -15.49 -20.57 10.04
N GLN A 49 -14.43 -19.91 9.55
CA GLN A 49 -13.43 -20.53 8.67
C GLN A 49 -12.27 -21.14 9.47
N ARG A 50 -11.48 -22.02 8.85
CA ARG A 50 -10.39 -22.76 9.51
C ARG A 50 -9.31 -21.85 10.12
N ASN A 51 -9.05 -20.70 9.52
CA ASN A 51 -8.00 -19.77 9.92
C ASN A 51 -8.59 -18.49 10.55
N GLU A 52 -9.65 -18.62 11.36
CA GLU A 52 -10.30 -17.49 12.01
C GLU A 52 -9.30 -16.62 12.83
N LEU A 53 -9.40 -15.31 12.65
CA LEU A 53 -8.73 -14.28 13.44
C LEU A 53 -9.70 -13.66 14.45
N ARG A 54 -9.15 -12.98 15.47
CA ARG A 54 -9.94 -12.38 16.56
C ARG A 54 -9.63 -10.91 16.82
N GLY A 55 -8.66 -10.34 16.11
CA GLY A 55 -8.14 -9.00 16.34
C GLY A 55 -8.69 -7.95 15.37
N CYS A 56 -8.94 -8.35 14.13
CA CYS A 56 -9.05 -7.42 13.01
C CYS A 56 -10.23 -6.44 13.12
N HIS A 57 -11.33 -6.89 13.73
CA HIS A 57 -12.46 -6.00 14.06
C HIS A 57 -12.05 -4.91 15.05
N ASN A 58 -11.33 -5.28 16.10
CA ASN A 58 -10.88 -4.33 17.12
C ASN A 58 -9.88 -3.34 16.55
N ASP A 59 -9.00 -3.79 15.65
CA ASP A 59 -8.01 -2.94 14.99
C ASP A 59 -8.70 -1.87 14.14
N VAL A 60 -9.68 -2.26 13.32
CA VAL A 60 -10.52 -1.34 12.54
C VAL A 60 -11.21 -0.32 13.42
N PHE A 61 -11.88 -0.74 14.51
CA PHE A 61 -12.59 0.21 15.36
C PHE A 61 -11.65 1.09 16.19
N ALA A 62 -10.45 0.62 16.53
CA ALA A 62 -9.43 1.44 17.16
C ALA A 62 -8.91 2.51 16.19
N MET A 63 -8.60 2.11 14.95
CA MET A 63 -8.15 3.04 13.92
C MET A 63 -9.24 4.05 13.56
N LYS A 64 -10.50 3.60 13.44
CA LYS A 64 -11.67 4.45 13.24
C LYS A 64 -11.72 5.56 14.29
N ARG A 65 -11.68 5.21 15.58
CA ARG A 65 -11.67 6.20 16.67
C ARG A 65 -10.49 7.16 16.58
N TYR A 66 -9.31 6.66 16.23
CA TYR A 66 -8.12 7.47 16.08
C TYR A 66 -8.25 8.49 14.94
N ILE A 67 -8.60 8.06 13.72
CA ILE A 67 -8.72 8.99 12.59
C ILE A 67 -9.89 9.97 12.79
N THR A 68 -10.98 9.55 13.44
CA THR A 68 -12.07 10.46 13.83
C THR A 68 -11.55 11.54 14.79
N SER A 69 -10.66 11.19 15.72
CA SER A 69 -10.05 12.16 16.63
C SER A 69 -9.09 13.14 15.93
N GLN A 70 -8.58 12.78 14.74
CA GLN A 70 -7.76 13.68 13.92
C GLN A 70 -8.62 14.60 13.04
N GLY A 71 -9.90 14.27 12.84
CA GLY A 71 -10.86 15.10 12.11
C GLY A 71 -11.54 14.41 10.91
N PHE A 72 -11.29 13.13 10.65
CA PHE A 72 -12.10 12.37 9.70
C PHE A 72 -13.55 12.26 10.21
N THR A 73 -14.53 12.56 9.35
CA THR A 73 -15.94 12.54 9.75
C THR A 73 -16.59 11.20 9.44
N GLU A 74 -17.53 10.76 10.28
CA GLU A 74 -18.23 9.49 10.14
C GLU A 74 -19.55 9.65 9.36
N THR A 75 -19.44 9.87 8.05
CA THR A 75 -20.61 9.93 7.14
C THR A 75 -20.45 8.93 6.01
N ALA A 76 -21.55 8.59 5.32
CA ALA A 76 -21.52 7.70 4.17
C ALA A 76 -20.62 8.23 3.03
N ASP A 77 -20.40 9.54 2.96
CA ASP A 77 -19.58 10.18 1.92
C ASP A 77 -18.09 10.29 2.28
N THR A 78 -17.74 10.04 3.56
CA THR A 78 -16.40 10.29 4.11
C THR A 78 -15.78 9.06 4.77
N MET A 79 -16.57 8.05 5.16
CA MET A 79 -16.05 6.84 5.79
C MET A 79 -16.81 5.59 5.35
N CYS A 80 -16.06 4.64 4.80
CA CYS A 80 -16.54 3.30 4.47
C CYS A 80 -15.90 2.27 5.41
N VAL A 81 -16.71 1.42 6.02
CA VAL A 81 -16.26 0.38 6.97
C VAL A 81 -16.77 -0.98 6.51
N LEU A 82 -15.85 -1.91 6.24
CA LEU A 82 -16.13 -3.27 5.77
C LEU A 82 -15.65 -4.28 6.82
N VAL A 83 -16.59 -5.00 7.44
CA VAL A 83 -16.30 -5.93 8.55
C VAL A 83 -17.23 -7.15 8.49
N ASP A 84 -16.70 -8.36 8.71
CA ASP A 84 -17.47 -9.61 8.74
C ASP A 84 -18.12 -9.89 10.12
N ASP A 85 -18.83 -8.90 10.67
CA ASP A 85 -19.53 -8.99 11.95
C ASP A 85 -21.04 -9.26 11.83
N GLY A 86 -21.55 -9.33 10.60
CA GLY A 86 -22.97 -9.50 10.28
C GLY A 86 -23.81 -8.22 10.41
N ARG A 87 -23.19 -7.07 10.69
CA ARG A 87 -23.84 -5.75 10.81
C ARG A 87 -23.35 -4.76 9.77
N HIS A 88 -22.06 -4.82 9.45
CA HIS A 88 -21.44 -4.00 8.42
C HIS A 88 -21.49 -4.69 7.04
N SER A 89 -21.16 -3.92 6.00
CA SER A 89 -20.99 -4.49 4.67
C SER A 89 -19.88 -5.53 4.69
N SER A 90 -20.17 -6.71 4.16
CA SER A 90 -19.22 -7.83 4.20
C SER A 90 -18.02 -7.55 3.28
N PRO A 91 -16.78 -7.79 3.75
CA PRO A 91 -15.56 -7.52 3.01
C PRO A 91 -15.26 -8.62 1.99
N THR A 92 -16.17 -8.81 1.03
CA THR A 92 -15.95 -9.69 -0.14
C THR A 92 -15.06 -9.01 -1.17
N CYS A 93 -14.47 -9.77 -2.09
CA CYS A 93 -13.61 -9.25 -3.15
C CYS A 93 -14.30 -8.09 -3.90
N ALA A 94 -15.56 -8.29 -4.29
CA ALA A 94 -16.35 -7.28 -5.00
C ALA A 94 -16.56 -6.00 -4.16
N THR A 95 -16.90 -6.14 -2.88
CA THR A 95 -17.14 -4.98 -1.99
C THR A 95 -15.84 -4.23 -1.69
N ILE A 96 -14.72 -4.93 -1.50
CA ILE A 96 -13.40 -4.31 -1.29
C ILE A 96 -13.00 -3.50 -2.52
N VAL A 97 -13.12 -4.08 -3.73
CA VAL A 97 -12.80 -3.39 -4.99
C VAL A 97 -13.71 -2.17 -5.22
N ALA A 98 -15.00 -2.28 -4.87
CA ALA A 98 -15.91 -1.14 -4.89
C ALA A 98 -15.49 -0.05 -3.89
N GLY A 99 -15.08 -0.43 -2.69
CA GLY A 99 -14.52 0.46 -1.67
C GLY A 99 -13.27 1.20 -2.15
N PHE A 100 -12.35 0.50 -2.83
CA PHE A 100 -11.16 1.13 -3.42
C PHE A 100 -11.53 2.21 -4.43
N ARG A 101 -12.44 1.90 -5.36
CA ARG A 101 -12.91 2.86 -6.36
C ARG A 101 -13.58 4.07 -5.71
N TRP A 102 -14.44 3.84 -4.71
CA TRP A 102 -15.11 4.90 -3.97
C TRP A 102 -14.12 5.81 -3.21
N LEU A 103 -13.08 5.23 -2.61
CA LEU A 103 -12.10 5.96 -1.82
C LEU A 103 -11.37 7.02 -2.66
N VAL A 104 -10.96 6.64 -3.87
CA VAL A 104 -10.20 7.51 -4.78
C VAL A 104 -11.08 8.34 -5.73
N ASP A 105 -12.38 8.09 -5.74
CA ASP A 105 -13.29 8.73 -6.70
C ASP A 105 -13.33 10.25 -6.54
N GLY A 106 -13.01 10.94 -7.65
CA GLY A 106 -12.94 12.38 -7.74
C GLY A 106 -11.87 13.03 -6.85
N ALA A 107 -10.90 12.28 -6.30
CA ALA A 107 -9.83 12.82 -5.46
C ALA A 107 -9.07 13.94 -6.19
N ARG A 108 -8.73 15.01 -5.47
CA ARG A 108 -8.05 16.20 -6.01
C ARG A 108 -6.97 16.70 -5.06
N ALA A 109 -6.08 17.55 -5.57
CA ALA A 109 -5.04 18.16 -4.75
C ALA A 109 -5.60 18.80 -3.47
N GLY A 110 -4.97 18.52 -2.33
CA GLY A 110 -5.41 18.94 -1.00
C GLY A 110 -6.32 17.93 -0.27
N ASP A 111 -6.89 16.94 -0.96
CA ASP A 111 -7.65 15.87 -0.30
C ASP A 111 -6.70 14.94 0.49
N SER A 112 -7.18 14.38 1.61
CA SER A 112 -6.49 13.34 2.37
C SER A 112 -7.30 12.05 2.40
N LEU A 113 -6.67 10.97 1.96
CA LEU A 113 -7.25 9.64 1.93
C LEU A 113 -6.60 8.79 3.01
N PHE A 114 -7.40 7.91 3.61
CA PHE A 114 -6.92 6.96 4.61
C PHE A 114 -7.43 5.56 4.30
N PHE A 115 -6.53 4.60 4.17
CA PHE A 115 -6.90 3.19 3.99
C PHE A 115 -6.29 2.36 5.10
N HIS A 116 -7.11 1.55 5.76
CA HIS A 116 -6.62 0.55 6.71
C HIS A 116 -7.19 -0.82 6.38
N TYR A 117 -6.30 -1.80 6.30
CA TYR A 117 -6.63 -3.21 6.24
C TYR A 117 -6.07 -3.95 7.46
N SER A 118 -6.90 -4.76 8.12
CA SER A 118 -6.47 -5.77 9.10
C SER A 118 -7.10 -7.11 8.73
N GLY A 119 -6.26 -8.13 8.52
CA GLY A 119 -6.68 -9.44 8.04
C GLY A 119 -5.52 -10.33 7.64
N HIS A 120 -5.81 -11.43 6.93
CA HIS A 120 -4.77 -12.27 6.34
C HIS A 120 -4.14 -11.61 5.12
N GLY A 121 -2.81 -11.67 5.07
CA GLY A 121 -2.05 -11.53 3.84
C GLY A 121 -1.61 -12.91 3.36
N GLY A 122 -1.33 -13.03 2.07
CA GLY A 122 -0.81 -14.25 1.48
C GLY A 122 0.01 -13.95 0.24
N SER A 123 0.72 -14.95 -0.27
CA SER A 123 1.52 -14.81 -1.48
C SER A 123 1.05 -15.82 -2.52
N VAL A 124 0.96 -15.39 -3.78
CA VAL A 124 0.58 -16.24 -4.91
C VAL A 124 1.69 -16.20 -5.96
N PRO A 125 1.88 -17.26 -6.79
CA PRO A 125 2.85 -17.19 -7.87
C PRO A 125 2.58 -15.98 -8.77
N ASP A 126 3.64 -15.21 -9.02
CA ASP A 126 3.64 -14.11 -9.96
C ASP A 126 3.43 -14.67 -11.38
N ASP A 127 2.52 -14.06 -12.13
CA ASP A 127 2.21 -14.42 -13.52
C ASP A 127 2.81 -13.47 -14.57
N ASN A 128 3.53 -12.45 -14.09
CA ASN A 128 3.87 -11.26 -14.84
C ASN A 128 5.40 -11.00 -14.86
N GLY A 129 6.14 -11.51 -13.87
CA GLY A 129 7.59 -11.54 -13.80
C GLY A 129 8.21 -10.22 -13.33
N ASP A 130 7.45 -9.38 -12.61
CA ASP A 130 7.95 -8.14 -12.01
C ASP A 130 8.51 -8.33 -10.60
N GLU A 131 8.23 -9.47 -9.96
CA GLU A 131 8.77 -9.84 -8.67
C GLU A 131 10.10 -10.59 -8.76
N ALA A 132 11.06 -10.18 -7.91
CA ALA A 132 12.41 -10.75 -7.90
C ALA A 132 12.43 -12.19 -7.33
N ASP A 133 11.47 -12.52 -6.46
CA ASP A 133 11.29 -13.85 -5.88
C ASP A 133 10.23 -14.70 -6.60
N GLY A 134 9.48 -14.09 -7.54
CA GLY A 134 8.44 -14.72 -8.33
C GLY A 134 7.11 -14.92 -7.59
N MET A 135 6.82 -14.14 -6.55
CA MET A 135 5.59 -14.23 -5.76
C MET A 135 4.94 -12.85 -5.57
N ASP A 136 3.66 -12.71 -5.96
CA ASP A 136 2.87 -11.52 -5.67
C ASP A 136 2.32 -11.59 -4.25
N GLU A 137 2.45 -10.49 -3.51
CA GLU A 137 1.78 -10.34 -2.21
C GLU A 137 0.32 -9.93 -2.37
N THR A 138 -0.53 -10.42 -1.47
CA THR A 138 -1.98 -10.30 -1.61
C THR A 138 -2.66 -10.05 -0.27
N ILE A 139 -3.83 -9.43 -0.33
CA ILE A 139 -4.80 -9.45 0.76
C ILE A 139 -5.89 -10.47 0.46
N LEU A 140 -6.40 -11.13 1.51
CA LEU A 140 -7.46 -12.12 1.38
C LEU A 140 -8.82 -11.44 1.68
N PRO A 141 -9.77 -11.41 0.73
CA PRO A 141 -11.15 -11.07 1.03
C PRO A 141 -11.86 -12.18 1.83
N LEU A 142 -13.04 -11.90 2.38
CA LEU A 142 -13.82 -12.90 3.12
C LEU A 142 -14.12 -14.16 2.29
N ASP A 143 -14.35 -13.98 1.00
CA ASP A 143 -14.71 -15.00 0.01
C ASP A 143 -13.52 -15.45 -0.88
N TYR A 144 -12.27 -15.29 -0.38
CA TYR A 144 -11.06 -15.59 -1.16
C TYR A 144 -10.99 -17.02 -1.71
N LEU A 145 -11.63 -17.99 -1.05
CA LEU A 145 -11.70 -19.38 -1.52
C LEU A 145 -12.46 -19.54 -2.83
N THR A 146 -13.41 -18.65 -3.12
CA THR A 146 -14.26 -18.70 -4.32
C THR A 146 -13.96 -17.57 -5.29
N ALA A 147 -13.61 -16.38 -4.78
CA ALA A 147 -13.37 -15.18 -5.58
C ALA A 147 -11.88 -14.88 -5.82
N GLY A 148 -10.98 -15.61 -5.18
CA GLY A 148 -9.54 -15.39 -5.24
C GLY A 148 -9.05 -14.28 -4.29
N GLN A 149 -7.74 -14.09 -4.30
CA GLN A 149 -7.03 -13.09 -3.49
C GLN A 149 -6.87 -11.80 -4.30
N ILE A 150 -6.71 -10.65 -3.63
CA ILE A 150 -6.46 -9.36 -4.30
C ILE A 150 -4.96 -9.10 -4.26
N ARG A 151 -4.33 -9.02 -5.43
CA ARG A 151 -2.88 -8.78 -5.59
C ARG A 151 -2.51 -7.33 -5.32
N ASP A 152 -1.29 -7.12 -4.83
CA ASP A 152 -0.64 -5.81 -4.66
C ASP A 152 -0.71 -4.93 -5.92
N ASP A 153 -0.53 -5.53 -7.10
CA ASP A 153 -0.66 -4.89 -8.40
C ASP A 153 -2.05 -4.27 -8.63
N ASP A 154 -3.10 -5.00 -8.25
CA ASP A 154 -4.48 -4.52 -8.33
C ASP A 154 -4.74 -3.44 -7.29
N ILE A 155 -4.17 -3.57 -6.09
CA ILE A 155 -4.22 -2.53 -5.05
C ILE A 155 -3.57 -1.25 -5.59
N TYR A 156 -2.35 -1.31 -6.10
CA TYR A 156 -1.64 -0.17 -6.68
C TYR A 156 -2.46 0.49 -7.81
N LYS A 157 -2.96 -0.33 -8.75
CA LYS A 157 -3.73 0.13 -9.90
C LYS A 157 -5.05 0.80 -9.51
N LEU A 158 -5.73 0.33 -8.47
CA LEU A 158 -7.03 0.85 -8.04
C LEU A 158 -6.90 2.02 -7.06
N LEU A 159 -5.87 2.02 -6.21
CA LEU A 159 -5.74 2.98 -5.11
C LEU A 159 -4.69 4.07 -5.36
N VAL A 160 -3.58 3.77 -6.03
CA VAL A 160 -2.45 4.71 -6.14
C VAL A 160 -2.40 5.36 -7.52
N LYS A 161 -2.43 4.54 -8.59
CA LYS A 161 -2.34 5.01 -9.98
C LYS A 161 -3.34 6.11 -10.37
N PRO A 162 -4.60 6.11 -9.89
CA PRO A 162 -5.58 7.14 -10.29
C PRO A 162 -5.39 8.50 -9.61
N LEU A 163 -4.56 8.59 -8.55
CA LEU A 163 -4.49 9.79 -7.72
C LEU A 163 -3.73 10.93 -8.42
N PRO A 164 -4.30 12.15 -8.47
CA PRO A 164 -3.58 13.30 -8.98
C PRO A 164 -2.52 13.77 -7.98
N HIS A 165 -1.54 14.53 -8.50
CA HIS A 165 -0.54 15.19 -7.68
C HIS A 165 -1.21 16.09 -6.62
N GLY A 166 -0.72 16.01 -5.39
CA GLY A 166 -1.18 16.84 -4.27
C GLY A 166 -2.25 16.20 -3.40
N VAL A 167 -2.69 14.97 -3.70
CA VAL A 167 -3.44 14.14 -2.73
C VAL A 167 -2.46 13.58 -1.70
N GLU A 168 -2.85 13.62 -0.43
CA GLU A 168 -2.18 12.86 0.62
C GLU A 168 -2.91 11.54 0.82
N PHE A 169 -2.18 10.43 0.86
CA PHE A 169 -2.78 9.12 1.05
C PHE A 169 -1.95 8.31 2.05
N THR A 170 -2.58 8.03 3.19
CA THR A 170 -2.01 7.22 4.26
C THR A 170 -2.61 5.82 4.20
N ILE A 171 -1.76 4.80 4.18
CA ILE A 171 -2.18 3.40 4.15
C ILE A 171 -1.57 2.66 5.33
N VAL A 172 -2.41 1.94 6.08
CA VAL A 172 -2.00 1.11 7.22
C VAL A 172 -2.42 -0.34 6.98
N MET A 173 -1.43 -1.19 6.76
CA MET A 173 -1.63 -2.62 6.53
C MET A 173 -1.22 -3.42 7.77
N ASP A 174 -2.19 -4.10 8.39
CA ASP A 174 -1.96 -5.06 9.49
C ASP A 174 -2.24 -6.47 8.97
N CYS A 175 -1.27 -7.00 8.23
CA CYS A 175 -1.32 -8.34 7.66
C CYS A 175 0.11 -8.90 7.47
N CYS A 176 0.23 -10.22 7.33
CA CYS A 176 1.52 -10.82 6.98
C CYS A 176 1.94 -10.39 5.56
N HIS A 177 3.25 -10.27 5.31
CA HIS A 177 3.82 -9.88 4.02
C HIS A 177 3.47 -8.46 3.54
N SER A 178 3.14 -7.54 4.46
CA SER A 178 2.71 -6.19 4.12
C SER A 178 3.79 -5.23 3.61
N GLY A 179 5.07 -5.63 3.63
CA GLY A 179 6.21 -4.75 3.36
C GLY A 179 6.29 -4.25 1.91
N THR A 180 5.81 -5.04 0.95
CA THR A 180 5.90 -4.77 -0.50
C THR A 180 4.55 -4.44 -1.14
N ILE A 181 3.43 -4.47 -0.40
CA ILE A 181 2.07 -4.31 -0.98
C ILE A 181 1.88 -3.01 -1.78
N ILE A 182 2.67 -1.96 -1.52
CA ILE A 182 2.56 -0.67 -2.23
C ILE A 182 3.90 -0.22 -2.86
N ASP A 183 4.98 -1.01 -2.74
CA ASP A 183 6.32 -0.77 -3.30
C ASP A 183 6.66 0.70 -3.57
N LEU A 184 6.82 1.46 -2.49
CA LEU A 184 7.15 2.88 -2.57
C LEU A 184 8.67 3.11 -2.59
N PRO A 185 9.15 4.22 -3.20
CA PRO A 185 10.57 4.46 -3.49
C PRO A 185 11.46 4.67 -2.27
N TYR A 186 10.87 4.95 -1.11
CA TYR A 186 11.60 5.11 0.14
C TYR A 186 11.01 4.18 1.18
N SER A 187 11.87 3.59 2.00
CA SER A 187 11.47 2.75 3.12
C SER A 187 12.30 3.03 4.38
N LEU A 188 11.69 2.76 5.53
CA LEU A 188 12.29 2.78 6.85
C LEU A 188 11.78 1.55 7.60
N SER A 189 12.69 0.70 8.06
CA SER A 189 12.41 -0.37 9.00
C SER A 189 12.97 0.03 10.36
N VAL A 190 12.14 -0.04 11.39
CA VAL A 190 12.54 0.32 12.76
C VAL A 190 12.61 -0.97 13.58
N ASP A 191 13.82 -1.49 13.75
CA ASP A 191 14.07 -2.65 14.60
C ASP A 191 14.40 -2.26 16.04
N ASP A 192 14.43 -3.23 16.94
CA ASP A 192 14.66 -3.01 18.37
C ASP A 192 16.00 -2.32 18.65
N GLU A 193 17.04 -2.58 17.83
CA GLU A 193 18.35 -1.94 17.96
C GLU A 193 18.26 -0.44 17.64
N LEU A 194 17.57 -0.09 16.55
CA LEU A 194 17.36 1.30 16.19
C LEU A 194 16.50 2.02 17.24
N VAL A 195 15.46 1.39 17.77
CA VAL A 195 14.65 1.96 18.86
C VAL A 195 15.52 2.28 20.08
N HIS A 196 16.34 1.32 20.53
CA HIS A 196 17.22 1.55 21.67
C HIS A 196 18.24 2.66 21.44
N ALA A 197 18.81 2.74 20.23
CA ALA A 197 19.74 3.80 19.87
C ALA A 197 19.04 5.18 19.80
N MET A 198 17.78 5.23 19.33
CA MET A 198 16.98 6.44 19.31
C MET A 198 16.63 6.91 20.73
N ASP A 199 16.18 6.01 21.60
CA ASP A 199 15.89 6.31 23.01
C ASP A 199 17.12 6.81 23.78
N ALA A 200 18.31 6.31 23.41
CA ALA A 200 19.59 6.77 23.95
C ALA A 200 20.11 8.10 23.33
N GLY A 201 19.40 8.66 22.34
CA GLY A 201 19.83 9.85 21.60
C GLY A 201 21.06 9.63 20.70
N GLN A 202 21.37 8.37 20.38
CA GLN A 202 22.54 7.95 19.63
C GLN A 202 22.26 7.73 18.13
N ALA A 203 20.99 7.69 17.74
CA ALA A 203 20.58 7.52 16.35
C ALA A 203 19.39 8.42 15.98
N VAL A 204 19.37 8.85 14.72
CA VAL A 204 18.23 9.51 14.09
C VAL A 204 17.75 8.57 12.98
N PRO A 205 16.46 8.21 12.94
CA PRO A 205 15.94 7.37 11.86
C PRO A 205 16.04 8.11 10.53
N GLN A 206 16.40 7.39 9.47
CA GLN A 206 16.51 7.95 8.12
C GLN A 206 15.83 7.03 7.12
N LEU A 207 15.04 7.61 6.22
CA LEU A 207 14.50 6.91 5.06
C LEU A 207 15.64 6.52 4.12
N LYS A 208 15.61 5.30 3.61
CA LYS A 208 16.54 4.80 2.61
C LYS A 208 15.80 4.60 1.29
N PRO A 209 16.48 4.70 0.13
CA PRO A 209 15.92 4.21 -1.11
C PRO A 209 15.48 2.75 -0.93
N ASN A 210 14.25 2.44 -1.34
CA ASN A 210 13.75 1.09 -1.32
C ASN A 210 14.40 0.30 -2.47
N ALA A 211 15.20 -0.72 -2.15
CA ALA A 211 15.92 -1.51 -3.14
C ALA A 211 14.98 -2.32 -4.03
N ASP A 212 13.80 -2.66 -3.51
CA ASP A 212 12.78 -3.45 -4.18
C ASP A 212 11.86 -2.56 -5.05
N PHE A 213 12.05 -1.23 -5.00
CA PHE A 213 11.27 -0.29 -5.79
C PHE A 213 11.55 -0.43 -7.30
N ASN A 214 10.54 -0.87 -8.04
CA ASN A 214 10.59 -0.97 -9.49
C ASN A 214 9.60 0.00 -10.15
N MET A 215 10.11 1.11 -10.71
CA MET A 215 9.29 2.07 -11.47
C MET A 215 8.60 1.43 -12.69
N GLY A 216 9.18 0.36 -13.24
CA GLY A 216 8.60 -0.43 -14.33
C GLY A 216 7.38 -1.27 -13.93
N LYS A 217 7.33 -1.71 -12.67
CA LYS A 217 6.19 -2.38 -12.00
C LYS A 217 5.02 -1.40 -11.87
N ILE A 218 5.26 -0.25 -11.25
CA ILE A 218 4.32 0.86 -11.05
C ILE A 218 3.65 1.34 -12.35
N LEU A 219 4.41 1.45 -13.44
CA LEU A 219 3.88 1.93 -14.71
C LEU A 219 3.33 0.82 -15.62
N GLY A 220 3.35 -0.44 -15.17
CA GLY A 220 2.86 -1.59 -15.93
C GLY A 220 3.60 -1.81 -17.25
N ILE A 221 4.83 -1.28 -17.36
CA ILE A 221 5.65 -1.37 -18.57
C ILE A 221 6.55 -2.61 -18.56
N GLY A 222 6.67 -3.31 -17.43
CA GLY A 222 7.44 -4.56 -17.30
C GLY A 222 7.06 -5.60 -18.36
N LYS A 223 5.76 -5.93 -18.48
CA LYS A 223 5.22 -6.82 -19.54
C LYS A 223 5.57 -6.36 -20.95
N HIS A 224 5.53 -5.05 -21.22
CA HIS A 224 5.84 -4.50 -22.54
C HIS A 224 7.35 -4.58 -22.86
N LEU A 225 8.20 -4.27 -21.89
CA LEU A 225 9.66 -4.32 -22.01
C LEU A 225 10.17 -5.76 -22.14
N MET A 226 9.61 -6.69 -21.36
CA MET A 226 9.89 -8.13 -21.46
C MET A 226 9.48 -8.70 -22.82
N ARG A 227 8.29 -8.33 -23.33
CA ARG A 227 7.85 -8.72 -24.67
C ARG A 227 8.82 -8.19 -25.74
N MET A 228 9.21 -6.92 -25.65
CA MET A 228 10.19 -6.32 -26.56
C MET A 228 11.55 -7.03 -26.52
N ARG A 229 11.98 -7.49 -25.34
CA ARG A 229 13.20 -8.27 -25.19
C ARG A 229 13.08 -9.66 -25.81
N LYS A 230 11.93 -10.35 -25.66
CA LYS A 230 11.62 -11.61 -26.36
C LYS A 230 11.52 -11.43 -27.88
N GLU A 231 11.07 -10.27 -28.34
CA GLU A 231 11.04 -9.86 -29.76
C GLU A 231 12.42 -9.45 -30.31
N GLY A 232 13.49 -9.54 -29.51
CA GLY A 232 14.86 -9.25 -29.95
C GLY A 232 15.20 -7.76 -30.07
N LYS A 233 14.38 -6.86 -29.50
CA LYS A 233 14.67 -5.41 -29.53
C LYS A 233 15.91 -5.08 -28.70
N THR A 234 16.68 -4.11 -29.18
CA THR A 234 17.93 -3.70 -28.53
C THR A 234 17.67 -2.94 -27.24
N ALA A 235 18.65 -2.96 -26.31
CA ALA A 235 18.56 -2.21 -25.05
C ALA A 235 18.25 -0.72 -25.24
N MET A 236 18.75 -0.14 -26.33
CA MET A 236 18.48 1.25 -26.73
C MET A 236 17.02 1.50 -27.12
N GLN A 237 16.41 0.58 -27.88
CA GLN A 237 14.99 0.65 -28.27
C GLN A 237 14.06 0.45 -27.06
N ILE A 238 14.44 -0.45 -26.16
CA ILE A 238 13.75 -0.71 -24.89
C ILE A 238 13.81 0.53 -24.00
N GLY A 239 14.99 1.16 -23.86
CA GLY A 239 15.19 2.38 -23.08
C GLY A 239 14.40 3.58 -23.61
N SER A 240 14.36 3.77 -24.93
CA SER A 240 13.58 4.84 -25.57
C SER A 240 12.06 4.69 -25.34
N HIS A 241 11.54 3.46 -25.46
CA HIS A 241 10.13 3.18 -25.18
C HIS A 241 9.77 3.36 -23.70
N ALA A 242 10.65 2.91 -22.78
CA ALA A 242 10.47 3.15 -21.36
C ALA A 242 10.43 4.65 -21.06
N ALA A 243 11.41 5.42 -21.55
CA ALA A 243 11.47 6.86 -21.35
C ALA A 243 10.22 7.59 -21.86
N THR A 244 9.67 7.15 -23.00
CA THR A 244 8.42 7.68 -23.57
C THR A 244 7.21 7.33 -22.71
N ALA A 245 7.08 6.08 -22.28
CA ALA A 245 5.97 5.62 -21.42
C ALA A 245 5.99 6.29 -20.03
N LEU A 246 7.18 6.66 -19.54
CA LEU A 246 7.40 7.38 -18.29
C LEU A 246 7.25 8.91 -18.45
N GLY A 247 7.03 9.43 -19.65
CA GLY A 247 6.99 10.87 -19.93
C GLY A 247 8.31 11.60 -19.63
N LEU A 248 9.42 10.87 -19.60
CA LEU A 248 10.78 11.36 -19.31
C LEU A 248 11.51 11.82 -20.58
N ASP A 249 10.97 11.53 -21.76
CA ASP A 249 11.47 11.91 -23.07
C ASP A 249 11.81 13.41 -23.20
N LYS A 250 10.92 14.28 -22.70
CA LYS A 250 11.12 15.74 -22.70
C LYS A 250 12.21 16.19 -21.71
N LYS A 251 12.37 15.47 -20.59
CA LYS A 251 13.36 15.76 -19.54
C LYS A 251 14.77 15.34 -19.99
N LEU A 252 14.89 14.19 -20.64
CA LEU A 252 16.15 13.67 -21.19
C LEU A 252 16.66 14.52 -22.37
N LYS A 253 15.76 14.97 -23.26
CA LYS A 253 16.11 15.92 -24.34
C LYS A 253 16.64 17.25 -23.82
N LYS A 254 16.10 17.76 -22.71
CA LYS A 254 16.58 19.00 -22.07
C LYS A 254 17.96 18.86 -21.41
N LEU A 255 18.33 17.65 -21.00
CA LEU A 255 19.62 17.34 -20.37
C LEU A 255 20.71 16.93 -21.38
N GLY A 256 20.42 16.96 -22.69
CA GLY A 256 21.36 16.52 -23.73
C GLY A 256 21.64 15.02 -23.74
N LEU A 257 20.91 14.24 -22.95
CA LEU A 257 21.06 12.79 -22.79
C LEU A 257 20.00 12.03 -23.63
N GLY A 258 19.88 12.42 -24.91
CA GLY A 258 18.99 11.72 -25.83
C GLY A 258 19.54 10.33 -26.18
N PHE A 259 18.68 9.31 -26.15
CA PHE A 259 18.92 8.03 -26.81
C PHE A 259 18.76 8.21 -28.32
#